data_AF-A0A930R3X6-F1
#
_entry.id   AF-A0A930R3X6-F1
#
_cell.length_a   1.000
_cell.length_b   1.000
_cell.length_c   1.000
_cell.angle_alpha   90.00
_cell.angle_beta   90.00
_cell.angle_gamma   90.00
#
_symmetry.space_group_name_H-M   'P 1'
#
loop_
_entity.id
_entity.type
_entity.pdbx_description
1 polymer ?
#
loop_
_entity_poly.entity_id
_entity_poly.type
_entity_poly.pdbx_seq_one_letter_code
_entity_poly.pdbx_strand_id
1 'polypeptide(L)'
;MRFDYHMHLEYGSYDEDYAEGFFRAAEQRGVYEIGFSEHSHTFPEFEQLYYDDLILDDSAVGQFQRKWLKKNKFKYTLDEYFSFIEKLRKKHKVRAGIEVCNFRDQAAVAKILAAYPFDYVIGSVH
;
A
#
# COMPACT_ATOMS: atom_id res chain seq x y z
N MET A 1 -12.06 10.69 -19.41
CA MET A 1 -10.98 10.97 -18.44
C MET A 1 -10.25 9.67 -18.17
N ARG A 2 -8.91 9.69 -18.03
CA ARG A 2 -8.09 8.50 -17.76
C ARG A 2 -7.66 8.50 -16.30
N PHE A 3 -7.64 7.32 -15.68
CA PHE A 3 -7.34 7.14 -14.27
C PHE A 3 -6.29 6.05 -14.11
N ASP A 4 -5.42 6.21 -13.12
CA ASP A 4 -4.47 5.17 -12.72
C ASP A 4 -4.51 5.00 -11.19
N TYR A 5 -5.07 3.89 -10.74
CA TYR A 5 -5.34 3.61 -9.31
C TYR A 5 -4.48 2.47 -8.76
N HIS A 6 -3.46 2.01 -9.50
CA HIS A 6 -2.58 0.95 -9.02
C HIS A 6 -1.13 1.42 -9.01
N MET A 7 -0.84 2.35 -8.10
CA MET A 7 0.47 3.00 -7.99
C MET A 7 1.03 2.85 -6.57
N HIS A 8 2.34 2.69 -6.47
CA HIS A 8 3.06 2.50 -5.20
C HIS A 8 4.15 3.55 -5.04
N LEU A 9 4.37 3.99 -3.80
CA LEU A 9 5.46 4.86 -3.34
C LEU A 9 6.66 4.03 -2.82
N GLU A 10 6.63 2.71 -3.02
CA GLU A 10 7.51 1.70 -2.41
C GLU A 10 9.03 1.96 -2.52
N TYR A 11 9.48 2.70 -3.54
CA TYR A 11 10.89 3.00 -3.78
C TYR A 11 11.37 4.31 -3.15
N GLY A 12 10.47 5.09 -2.54
CA GLY A 12 10.79 6.36 -1.89
C GLY A 12 10.34 6.42 -0.43
N SER A 13 10.03 7.64 -0.02
CA SER A 13 9.42 7.96 1.27
C SER A 13 8.15 8.76 1.05
N TYR A 14 7.35 8.93 2.11
CA TYR A 14 6.24 9.89 2.14
C TYR A 14 6.76 11.33 2.16
N ASP A 15 7.36 11.70 1.03
CA ASP A 15 7.97 12.98 0.71
C ASP A 15 7.27 13.58 -0.52
N GLU A 16 6.92 14.86 -0.44
CA GLU A 16 6.13 15.52 -1.49
C GLU A 16 6.94 15.65 -2.80
N ASP A 17 8.23 15.96 -2.73
CA ASP A 17 9.08 16.15 -3.92
C ASP A 17 9.24 14.84 -4.71
N TYR A 18 9.33 13.71 -4.00
CA TYR A 18 9.27 12.38 -4.59
C TYR A 18 7.92 12.12 -5.27
N ALA A 19 6.80 12.39 -4.57
CA ALA A 19 5.46 12.16 -5.09
C ALA A 19 5.13 13.02 -6.33
N GLU A 20 5.66 14.25 -6.41
CA GLU A 20 5.50 15.13 -7.59
C GLU A 20 5.95 14.47 -8.90
N GLY A 21 6.90 13.53 -8.84
CA GLY A 21 7.32 12.76 -10.01
C GLY A 21 6.17 11.98 -10.67
N PHE A 22 5.27 11.42 -9.86
CA PHE A 22 4.12 10.66 -10.34
C PHE A 22 3.09 11.57 -11.00
N PHE A 23 2.79 12.73 -10.40
CA PHE A 23 1.84 13.70 -10.95
C PHE A 23 2.33 14.28 -12.27
N ARG A 24 3.61 14.65 -12.38
CA ARG A 24 4.21 15.10 -13.65
C ARG A 24 4.12 14.02 -14.73
N ALA A 25 4.41 12.77 -14.37
CA ALA A 25 4.34 11.64 -15.31
C ALA A 25 2.90 11.36 -15.78
N ALA A 26 1.92 11.50 -14.88
CA ALA A 26 0.50 11.37 -15.16
C ALA A 26 0.01 12.46 -16.12
N GLU A 27 0.35 13.72 -15.86
CA GLU A 27 0.00 14.87 -16.70
C GLU A 27 0.54 14.69 -18.14
N GLN A 28 1.82 14.34 -18.29
CA GLN A 28 2.45 14.08 -19.58
C GLN A 28 1.78 12.96 -20.39
N ARG A 29 1.05 12.05 -19.73
CA ARG A 29 0.34 10.92 -20.33
C ARG A 29 -1.16 11.15 -20.48
N GLY A 30 -1.65 12.32 -20.08
CA GLY A 30 -3.08 12.65 -20.07
C GLY A 30 -3.89 11.82 -19.06
N VAL A 31 -3.25 11.38 -17.98
CA VAL A 31 -3.92 10.77 -16.81
C VAL A 31 -4.43 11.89 -15.92
N TYR A 32 -5.73 11.88 -15.64
CA TYR A 32 -6.45 12.99 -15.02
C TYR A 32 -6.41 12.95 -13.48
N GLU A 33 -6.44 11.75 -12.90
CA GLU A 33 -6.42 11.52 -11.46
C GLU A 33 -5.69 10.19 -11.21
N ILE A 34 -4.88 10.18 -10.15
CA ILE A 34 -4.14 8.99 -9.72
C ILE A 34 -4.59 8.53 -8.35
N GLY A 35 -4.28 7.28 -8.00
CA GLY A 35 -4.49 6.72 -6.68
C GLY A 35 -3.28 5.92 -6.25
N PHE A 36 -2.83 6.15 -5.02
CA PHE A 36 -1.78 5.33 -4.42
C PHE A 36 -2.43 4.16 -3.70
N SER A 37 -2.02 2.94 -4.01
CA SER A 37 -2.57 1.70 -3.48
C SER A 37 -1.46 0.87 -2.84
N GLU A 38 -0.79 1.43 -1.83
CA GLU A 38 0.32 0.76 -1.13
C GLU A 38 -0.01 -0.69 -0.75
N HIS A 39 1.00 -1.54 -0.79
CA HIS A 39 0.86 -2.93 -0.36
C HIS A 39 0.55 -3.02 1.14
N SER A 40 -0.31 -3.96 1.55
CA SER A 40 -0.59 -4.21 2.97
C SER A 40 0.67 -4.50 3.81
N HIS A 41 1.74 -5.04 3.20
CA HIS A 41 3.00 -5.27 3.89
C HIS A 41 3.81 -4.01 4.20
N THR A 42 3.38 -2.84 3.73
CA THR A 42 3.93 -1.54 4.16
C THR A 42 3.52 -1.22 5.60
N PHE A 43 2.39 -1.76 6.07
CA PHE A 43 1.67 -1.32 7.26
C PHE A 43 1.78 -2.29 8.45
N PRO A 44 2.33 -1.89 9.61
CA PRO A 44 2.36 -2.70 10.83
C PRO A 44 0.98 -3.23 11.27
N GLU A 45 -0.10 -2.52 10.91
CA GLU A 45 -1.49 -2.93 11.19
C GLU A 45 -1.83 -4.30 10.59
N PHE A 46 -1.15 -4.70 9.51
CA PHE A 46 -1.32 -6.00 8.86
C PHE A 46 -0.22 -7.02 9.24
N GLU A 47 0.76 -6.64 10.08
CA GLU A 47 1.96 -7.45 10.32
C GLU A 47 1.64 -8.87 10.80
N GLN A 48 0.75 -8.99 11.80
CA GLN A 48 0.40 -10.30 12.35
C GLN A 48 -0.21 -11.24 11.30
N LEU A 49 -1.00 -10.70 10.36
CA LEU A 49 -1.62 -11.50 9.30
C LEU A 49 -0.56 -12.15 8.39
N TYR A 50 0.58 -11.49 8.17
CA TYR A 50 1.69 -12.12 7.44
C TYR A 50 2.36 -13.23 8.25
N TYR A 51 2.55 -13.06 9.55
CA TYR A 51 3.12 -14.12 10.38
C TYR A 51 2.19 -15.34 10.51
N ASP A 52 0.88 -15.13 10.46
CA ASP A 52 -0.11 -16.19 10.54
C ASP A 52 -0.22 -17.00 9.23
N ASP A 53 -0.10 -16.34 8.07
CA ASP A 53 -0.32 -16.97 6.76
C ASP A 53 0.95 -17.42 6.02
N LEU A 54 2.11 -16.81 6.30
CA LEU A 54 3.36 -17.21 5.66
C LEU A 54 3.89 -18.52 6.22
N ILE A 55 4.53 -19.30 5.34
CA ILE A 55 5.35 -20.44 5.72
C ILE A 55 6.66 -19.88 6.24
N LEU A 56 6.96 -20.11 7.51
CA LEU A 56 8.18 -19.60 8.16
C LEU A 56 9.02 -20.72 8.80
N ASP A 57 8.96 -21.94 8.25
CA ASP A 57 9.72 -23.12 8.67
C ASP A 57 11.08 -23.28 7.94
N ASP A 58 11.87 -24.31 8.24
CA ASP A 58 13.20 -24.49 7.63
C ASP A 58 13.20 -24.95 6.16
N SER A 59 12.03 -25.08 5.53
CA SER A 59 11.93 -25.38 4.10
C SER A 59 12.51 -24.26 3.23
N ALA A 60 12.76 -24.56 1.95
CA ALA A 60 13.21 -23.55 0.99
C ALA A 60 12.21 -22.38 0.86
N VAL A 61 10.90 -22.68 0.89
CA VAL A 61 9.84 -21.67 0.87
C VAL A 61 9.89 -20.83 2.14
N GLY A 62 10.04 -21.48 3.30
CA GLY A 62 10.11 -20.77 4.57
C GLY A 62 11.32 -19.85 4.70
N GLN A 63 12.48 -20.29 4.23
CA GLN A 63 13.69 -19.45 4.16
C GLN A 63 13.50 -18.25 3.22
N PHE A 64 12.85 -18.45 2.06
CA PHE A 64 12.53 -17.37 1.13
C PHE A 64 11.60 -16.32 1.75
N GLN A 65 10.49 -16.76 2.36
CA GLN A 65 9.51 -15.86 2.96
C GLN A 65 10.07 -15.14 4.19
N ARG A 66 10.87 -15.81 5.05
CA ARG A 66 11.62 -15.14 6.13
C ARG A 66 12.54 -14.04 5.62
N LYS A 67 13.21 -14.25 4.49
CA LYS A 67 14.09 -13.23 3.90
C LYS A 67 13.27 -12.06 3.33
N TRP A 68 12.14 -12.35 2.69
CA TRP A 68 11.24 -11.32 2.15
C TRP A 68 10.66 -10.41 3.25
N LEU A 69 10.29 -10.97 4.41
CA LEU A 69 9.76 -10.22 5.55
C LEU A 69 10.73 -9.19 6.15
N LYS A 70 12.05 -9.34 5.94
CA LYS A 70 13.05 -8.49 6.59
C LYS A 70 13.30 -7.14 5.92
N LYS A 71 12.94 -7.00 4.64
CA LYS A 71 13.34 -5.82 3.84
C LYS A 71 12.13 -5.00 3.43
N ASN A 72 12.11 -3.73 3.82
CA ASN A 72 11.08 -2.75 3.44
C ASN A 72 9.66 -3.28 3.73
N LYS A 73 9.42 -3.73 4.97
CA LYS A 73 8.13 -4.20 5.46
C LYS A 73 7.78 -3.38 6.70
N PHE A 74 6.49 -3.13 6.92
CA PHE A 74 5.95 -2.50 8.12
C PHE A 74 6.63 -1.15 8.44
N LYS A 75 6.93 -0.38 7.38
CA LYS A 75 7.73 0.85 7.45
C LYS A 75 6.90 2.07 7.86
N TYR A 76 5.63 2.09 7.50
CA TYR A 76 4.73 3.23 7.71
C TYR A 76 3.41 2.74 8.29
N THR A 77 2.79 3.51 9.17
CA THR A 77 1.42 3.24 9.62
C THR A 77 0.39 3.71 8.60
N LEU A 78 -0.84 3.24 8.73
CA LEU A 78 -1.98 3.75 7.96
C LEU A 78 -2.22 5.23 8.26
N ASP A 79 -2.06 5.66 9.52
CA ASP A 79 -2.16 7.07 9.91
C ASP A 79 -1.15 7.96 9.17
N GLU A 80 0.10 7.51 9.03
CA GLU A 80 1.14 8.21 8.28
C GLU A 80 0.80 8.29 6.79
N TYR A 81 0.28 7.19 6.22
CA TYR A 81 -0.16 7.15 4.82
C TYR A 81 -1.30 8.12 4.56
N PHE A 82 -2.37 8.09 5.35
CA PHE A 82 -3.49 9.03 5.19
C PHE A 82 -3.06 10.48 5.41
N SER A 83 -2.22 10.74 6.41
CA SER A 83 -1.65 12.07 6.64
C SER A 83 -0.86 12.58 5.42
N PHE A 84 -0.15 11.69 4.74
CA PHE A 84 0.56 12.02 3.51
C PHE A 84 -0.37 12.26 2.33
N ILE A 85 -1.38 11.39 2.12
CA ILE A 85 -2.38 11.60 1.07
C ILE A 85 -3.11 12.95 1.25
N GLU A 86 -3.47 13.33 2.48
CA GLU A 86 -4.08 14.63 2.75
C GLU A 86 -3.18 15.82 2.42
N LYS A 87 -1.84 15.69 2.56
CA LYS A 87 -0.91 16.72 2.07
C LYS A 87 -0.96 16.83 0.55
N LEU A 88 -0.92 15.69 -0.15
CA LEU A 88 -0.97 15.67 -1.62
C LEU A 88 -2.29 16.20 -2.17
N ARG A 89 -3.42 15.90 -1.52
CA ARG A 89 -4.77 16.39 -1.90
C ARG A 89 -4.90 17.91 -1.90
N LYS A 90 -4.02 18.64 -1.19
CA LYS A 90 -3.99 20.12 -1.22
C LYS A 90 -3.53 20.68 -2.58
N LYS A 91 -2.80 19.89 -3.36
CA LYS A 91 -2.19 20.32 -4.63
C LYS A 91 -2.71 19.51 -5.83
N HIS A 92 -3.08 18.25 -5.61
CA HIS A 92 -3.38 17.29 -6.68
C HIS A 92 -4.69 16.53 -6.47
N LYS A 93 -5.23 15.99 -7.57
CA LYS A 93 -6.33 15.01 -7.52
C LYS A 93 -5.76 13.63 -7.26
N VAL A 94 -5.92 13.15 -6.03
CA VAL A 94 -5.37 11.87 -5.59
C VAL A 94 -6.35 11.10 -4.70
N ARG A 95 -6.44 9.79 -4.96
CA ARG A 95 -7.23 8.82 -4.19
C ARG A 95 -6.34 8.05 -3.20
N ALA A 96 -6.90 7.78 -2.02
CA ALA A 96 -6.31 6.93 -1.01
C ALA A 96 -6.80 5.49 -1.22
N GLY A 97 -5.95 4.62 -1.74
CA GLY A 97 -6.24 3.21 -1.92
C GLY A 97 -5.30 2.32 -1.13
N ILE A 98 -5.54 1.01 -1.21
CA ILE A 98 -4.66 -0.02 -0.66
C ILE A 98 -4.74 -1.28 -1.53
N GLU A 99 -3.59 -1.91 -1.76
CA GLU A 99 -3.50 -3.26 -2.31
C GLU A 99 -3.29 -4.27 -1.17
N VAL A 100 -4.36 -4.95 -0.80
CA VAL A 100 -4.38 -5.88 0.34
C VAL A 100 -4.15 -7.29 -0.15
N CYS A 101 -3.18 -7.99 0.46
CA CYS A 101 -3.02 -9.43 0.25
C CYS A 101 -4.30 -10.17 0.68
N ASN A 102 -4.67 -11.21 -0.05
CA ASN A 102 -5.83 -12.04 0.28
C ASN A 102 -5.51 -13.02 1.43
N PHE A 103 -5.51 -12.49 2.66
CA PHE A 103 -5.26 -13.26 3.88
C PHE A 103 -6.38 -14.27 4.18
N ARG A 104 -6.10 -15.30 4.96
CA ARG A 104 -7.12 -16.27 5.40
C ARG A 104 -8.12 -15.65 6.37
N ASP A 105 -7.65 -14.80 7.29
CA ASP A 105 -8.50 -14.08 8.24
C ASP A 105 -9.09 -12.80 7.62
N GLN A 106 -10.14 -12.98 6.82
CA GLN A 106 -10.88 -11.89 6.19
C GLN A 106 -11.60 -10.98 7.20
N ALA A 107 -11.92 -11.47 8.41
CA ALA A 107 -12.60 -10.67 9.43
C ALA A 107 -11.62 -9.66 10.07
N ALA A 108 -10.38 -10.08 10.32
CA ALA A 108 -9.32 -9.19 10.76
C ALA A 108 -9.00 -8.12 9.71
N VAL A 109 -8.90 -8.51 8.43
CA VAL A 109 -8.72 -7.57 7.31
C VAL A 109 -9.85 -6.54 7.28
N ALA A 110 -11.11 -6.99 7.32
CA ALA A 110 -12.26 -6.09 7.29
C ALA A 110 -12.25 -5.10 8.46
N LYS A 111 -11.86 -5.55 9.66
CA LYS A 111 -11.75 -4.70 10.85
C LYS A 111 -10.69 -3.60 10.68
N ILE A 112 -9.52 -3.92 10.13
CA ILE A 112 -8.45 -2.95 9.86
C ILE A 112 -8.93 -1.92 8.83
N LEU A 113 -9.48 -2.39 7.69
CA LEU A 113 -9.92 -1.52 6.61
C LEU A 113 -11.07 -0.59 7.03
N ALA A 114 -12.01 -1.08 7.84
CA ALA A 114 -13.16 -0.28 8.30
C ALA A 114 -12.78 0.90 9.21
N ALA A 115 -11.57 0.90 9.77
CA ALA A 115 -11.07 2.01 10.60
C ALA A 115 -10.61 3.22 9.77
N TYR A 116 -10.49 3.08 8.45
CA TYR A 116 -9.88 4.07 7.56
C TYR A 116 -10.75 4.40 6.35
N PRO A 117 -10.76 5.67 5.89
CA PRO A 117 -11.63 6.12 4.80
C PRO A 117 -10.98 5.87 3.42
N PHE A 118 -10.64 4.62 3.10
CA PHE A 118 -10.12 4.29 1.77
C PHE A 118 -11.15 4.62 0.68
N ASP A 119 -10.69 5.26 -0.40
CA ASP A 119 -11.51 5.49 -1.59
C ASP A 119 -11.77 4.19 -2.36
N TYR A 120 -10.82 3.25 -2.33
CA TYR A 120 -10.91 1.95 -2.98
C TYR A 120 -9.94 0.93 -2.34
N VAL A 121 -10.22 -0.35 -2.56
CA VAL A 121 -9.40 -1.47 -2.09
C VAL A 121 -9.19 -2.44 -3.25
N ILE A 122 -7.95 -2.83 -3.48
CA ILE A 122 -7.57 -3.89 -4.42
C ILE A 122 -7.24 -5.13 -3.57
N GLY A 123 -7.88 -6.27 -3.87
CA GLY A 123 -7.52 -7.56 -3.28
C GLY A 123 -6.61 -8.34 -4.21
N SER A 124 -5.44 -8.76 -3.72
CA SER A 124 -4.41 -9.45 -4.51
C SER A 124 -3.99 -10.79 -3.90
N VAL A 125 -3.68 -11.76 -4.75
CA VAL A 125 -2.99 -13.01 -4.36
C VAL A 125 -1.57 -12.94 -4.91
N HIS A 126 -0.56 -13.05 -4.06
CA HIS A 126 0.87 -12.91 -4.40
C HIS A 126 1.65 -14.22 -4.23
#